data_AF-A0A973J8Z2-F1
#
_entry.id   AF-A0A973J8Z2-F1
#
_cell.length_a   1.000
_cell.length_b   1.000
_cell.length_c   1.000
_cell.angle_alpha   90.00
_cell.angle_beta   90.00
_cell.angle_gamma   90.00
#
_symmetry.space_group_name_H-M   'P 1'
#
loop_
_entity.id
_entity.type
_entity.pdbx_description
1 polymer ?
#
loop_
_entity_poly.entity_id
_entity_poly.type
_entity_poly.pdbx_seq_one_letter_code
_entity_poly.pdbx_strand_id
1 'polypeptide(L)' 'MRDNVVKVSHTTLPFSALVGLDTARQALLLLAVDPVLGGVVIAAGVGTGKSTLARSFARLSGAAITGTPPPFVELPV' A
#
# COMPACT_ATOMS: atom_id res chain seq x y z
N MET A 1 20.20 -23.32 -9.59
CA MET A 1 19.49 -22.06 -9.90
C MET A 1 18.13 -22.19 -9.22
N ARG A 2 17.83 -21.47 -8.13
CA ARG A 2 16.56 -21.64 -7.39
C ARG A 2 15.52 -20.67 -7.95
N ASP A 3 14.44 -21.20 -8.48
CA ASP A 3 13.32 -20.46 -9.03
C ASP A 3 12.50 -19.88 -7.87
N ASN A 4 12.79 -18.63 -7.48
CA ASN A 4 12.07 -17.96 -6.41
C ASN A 4 10.74 -17.42 -6.95
N VAL A 5 9.81 -18.32 -7.27
CA VAL A 5 8.44 -17.96 -7.67
C VAL A 5 7.74 -17.43 -6.42
N VAL A 6 7.66 -16.11 -6.31
CA VAL A 6 6.87 -15.41 -5.30
C VAL A 6 5.43 -15.90 -5.42
N LYS A 7 4.98 -16.70 -4.45
CA LYS A 7 3.62 -17.23 -4.40
C LYS A 7 2.66 -16.06 -4.10
N VAL A 8 2.03 -15.52 -5.14
CA VAL A 8 1.10 -14.40 -5.00
C VAL A 8 -0.23 -14.92 -4.45
N SER A 9 -0.53 -14.62 -3.19
CA SER A 9 -1.83 -14.91 -2.58
C SER A 9 -2.90 -13.96 -3.17
N HIS A 10 -3.81 -14.49 -3.98
CA HIS A 10 -4.77 -13.74 -4.83
C HIS A 10 -5.87 -12.93 -4.11
N THR A 11 -5.80 -12.72 -2.80
CA THR A 11 -6.92 -12.12 -2.03
C THR A 11 -6.90 -10.59 -1.98
N THR A 12 -5.91 -9.91 -2.57
CA THR A 12 -5.82 -8.44 -2.55
C THR A 12 -5.32 -7.92 -3.90
N LEU A 13 -5.95 -6.85 -4.40
CA LEU A 13 -5.52 -6.19 -5.62
C LEU A 13 -4.08 -5.66 -5.46
N PRO A 14 -3.17 -5.89 -6.42
CA PRO A 14 -1.80 -5.41 -6.31
C PRO A 14 -1.74 -3.88 -6.39
N PHE A 15 -0.80 -3.28 -5.66
CA PHE A 15 -0.63 -1.82 -5.54
C PHE A 15 -0.45 -1.11 -6.89
N SER A 16 0.19 -1.76 -7.85
CA SER A 16 0.38 -1.25 -9.21
C SER A 16 -0.88 -1.30 -10.09
N ALA A 17 -1.87 -2.15 -9.78
CA ALA A 17 -3.07 -2.32 -10.61
C ALA A 17 -4.16 -1.26 -10.39
N LEU A 18 -4.02 -0.42 -9.35
CA LEU A 18 -4.93 0.72 -9.14
C LEU A 18 -4.62 1.82 -10.15
N VAL A 19 -5.63 2.37 -10.81
CA VAL A 19 -5.51 3.41 -11.84
C VAL A 19 -6.16 4.71 -11.33
N GLY A 20 -5.62 5.87 -11.71
CA GLY A 20 -6.19 7.18 -11.34
C GLY A 20 -5.86 7.67 -9.92
N LEU A 21 -4.89 7.03 -9.26
CA LEU A 21 -4.43 7.37 -7.90
C LEU A 21 -2.93 7.68 -7.86
N ASP A 22 -2.36 8.19 -8.95
CA ASP A 22 -0.90 8.27 -9.13
C ASP A 22 -0.21 9.18 -8.10
N THR A 23 -0.82 10.33 -7.77
CA THR A 23 -0.31 11.22 -6.72
C THR A 23 -0.31 10.55 -5.35
N ALA A 24 -1.38 9.85 -5.00
CA ALA A 24 -1.49 9.12 -3.74
C ALA A 24 -0.50 7.95 -3.68
N ARG A 25 -0.33 7.23 -4.79
CA ARG A 25 0.65 6.15 -4.95
C ARG A 25 2.07 6.68 -4.73
N GLN A 26 2.42 7.78 -5.36
CA GLN A 26 3.74 8.40 -5.25
C GLN A 26 4.00 8.89 -3.82
N ALA A 27 3.03 9.53 -3.17
CA ALA A 27 3.17 9.97 -1.78
C ALA A 27 3.44 8.78 -0.82
N LEU A 28 2.76 7.65 -1.02
CA LEU A 28 2.99 6.42 -0.25
C LEU A 28 4.37 5.81 -0.53
N LEU A 29 4.83 5.84 -1.78
CA LEU A 29 6.19 5.40 -2.12
C LEU A 29 7.25 6.29 -1.49
N LEU A 30 7.05 7.61 -1.48
CA LEU A 30 7.95 8.55 -0.80
C LEU A 30 8.00 8.28 0.71
N LEU A 31 6.85 8.04 1.35
CA LEU A 31 6.79 7.64 2.76
C LEU A 31 7.52 6.32 3.03
N ALA A 32 7.49 5.37 2.09
CA ALA A 32 8.24 4.13 2.21
C ALA A 32 9.76 4.34 2.12
N VAL A 33 10.20 5.32 1.34
CA VAL A 33 11.61 5.68 1.17
C VAL A 33 12.13 6.47 2.36
N ASP A 34 11.36 7.46 2.83
CA ASP A 34 11.71 8.33 3.95
C ASP A 34 10.57 8.38 4.99
N PRO A 35 10.66 7.56 6.05
CA PRO A 35 9.67 7.55 7.12
C PRO A 35 9.60 8.85 7.94
N VAL A 36 10.59 9.75 7.83
CA VAL A 36 10.60 11.05 8.55
C VAL A 36 9.47 11.97 8.06
N LEU A 37 8.92 11.69 6.87
CA LEU A 37 7.76 12.39 6.31
C LEU A 37 6.48 12.24 7.16
N GLY A 38 6.45 11.32 8.13
CA GLY A 38 5.44 11.26 9.21
C GLY A 38 4.06 10.72 8.82
N GLY A 39 3.63 10.85 7.56
CA GLY A 39 2.38 10.26 7.07
C GLY A 39 1.86 10.89 5.78
N VAL A 40 0.80 10.32 5.22
CA VAL A 40 0.14 10.80 3.99
C VAL A 40 -1.36 10.90 4.22
N VAL A 41 -1.94 12.06 3.89
CA VAL A 41 -3.39 12.28 3.85
C VAL A 41 -3.88 12.20 2.41
N ILE A 42 -4.81 11.28 2.14
CA ILE A 42 -5.38 11.07 0.79
C ILE A 42 -6.82 11.57 0.76
N ALA A 43 -7.03 12.79 0.27
CA ALA A 43 -8.35 13.35 0.04
C ALA A 43 -8.93 12.85 -1.29
N ALA A 44 -10.02 12.09 -1.24
CA ALA A 44 -10.70 11.61 -2.44
C ALA A 44 -12.18 11.30 -2.18
N GLY A 45 -13.01 11.40 -3.23
CA GLY A 45 -14.44 11.07 -3.18
C GLY A 45 -14.74 9.62 -2.78
N VAL A 46 -15.99 9.32 -2.45
CA VAL A 46 -16.43 7.95 -2.14
C VAL A 46 -16.22 7.05 -3.37
N GLY A 47 -15.83 5.78 -3.17
CA GLY A 47 -15.63 4.84 -4.27
C GLY A 47 -14.32 4.99 -5.07
N THR A 48 -13.44 5.92 -4.73
CA THR A 48 -12.16 6.15 -5.45
C THR A 48 -11.06 5.12 -5.17
N GLY A 49 -11.30 4.10 -4.33
CA GLY A 49 -10.31 3.07 -4.04
C GLY A 49 -9.20 3.46 -3.06
N LYS A 50 -9.32 4.59 -2.34
CA LYS A 50 -8.36 5.03 -1.30
C LYS A 50 -8.04 3.96 -0.24
N SER A 51 -9.04 3.23 0.26
CA SER A 51 -8.82 2.13 1.22
C SER A 51 -8.17 0.90 0.57
N THR A 52 -8.50 0.61 -0.69
CA THR A 52 -7.83 -0.43 -1.50
C THR A 52 -6.35 -0.10 -1.73
N LEU A 53 -6.03 1.17 -2.01
CA LEU A 53 -4.65 1.64 -2.15
C LEU A 53 -3.86 1.46 -0.86
N ALA A 54 -4.41 1.90 0.27
CA ALA A 54 -3.73 1.77 1.55
C ALA A 54 -3.52 0.30 1.98
N ARG A 55 -4.52 -0.57 1.77
CA ARG A 55 -4.39 -2.02 2.03
C ARG A 55 -3.35 -2.68 1.14
N SER A 56 -3.37 -2.40 -0.16
CA SER A 56 -2.39 -2.96 -1.11
C SER A 56 -0.96 -2.48 -0.83
N PHE A 57 -0.81 -1.22 -0.41
CA PHE A 57 0.47 -0.67 0.06
C PHE A 57 0.97 -1.37 1.32
N ALA A 58 0.11 -1.57 2.34
CA ALA A 58 0.51 -2.28 3.56
C ALA A 58 1.01 -3.70 3.27
N ARG A 59 0.42 -4.41 2.29
CA ARG A 59 0.93 -5.72 1.87
C ARG A 59 2.27 -5.63 1.15
N LEU A 60 2.47 -4.59 0.33
CA LEU A 60 3.73 -4.34 -0.38
C LEU A 60 4.87 -4.01 0.59
N SER A 61 4.65 -3.07 1.51
CA SER A 61 5.67 -2.62 2.47
C SER A 61 5.94 -3.65 3.55
N GLY A 62 4.90 -4.27 4.14
CA GLY A 62 5.05 -5.24 5.21
C GLY A 62 5.81 -6.51 4.85
N ALA A 63 5.74 -6.94 3.59
CA ALA A 63 6.57 -8.04 3.11
C ALA A 63 8.06 -7.66 3.03
N ALA A 64 8.38 -6.38 2.89
CA ALA A 64 9.73 -5.90 2.61
C ALA A 64 10.54 -5.51 3.87
N ILE A 65 9.89 -5.05 4.95
CA ILE A 65 10.60 -4.49 6.12
C ILE A 65 10.66 -5.38 7.37
N THR A 66 9.62 -6.14 7.70
CA THR A 66 9.52 -6.81 9.01
C THR A 66 9.02 -8.26 8.94
N GLY A 67 8.61 -8.74 7.76
CA GLY A 67 7.96 -10.05 7.58
C GLY A 67 6.50 -10.09 8.07
N THR A 68 6.02 -9.00 8.68
CA THR A 68 4.65 -8.79 9.13
C THR A 68 4.07 -7.51 8.52
N PRO A 69 2.82 -7.56 8.00
CA PRO A 69 2.13 -6.36 7.53
C PRO A 69 2.04 -5.30 8.64
N PRO A 70 2.35 -4.02 8.37
CA PRO A 70 2.11 -2.95 9.33
C PRO A 70 0.61 -2.94 9.69
N PRO A 71 0.26 -2.70 10.97
CA PRO A 71 -1.13 -2.69 11.40
C PRO A 71 -1.90 -1.60 10.65
N PHE A 72 -2.91 -2.00 9.87
CA PHE A 72 -3.80 -1.07 9.19
C PHE A 72 -4.93 -0.69 10.14
N VAL A 73 -4.93 0.56 10.62
CA VAL A 73 -5.96 1.09 11.53
C VAL A 73 -6.96 1.91 10.72
N GLU A 74 -8.21 1.44 10.64
CA GLU A 74 -9.33 2.27 10.16
C GLU A 74 -9.80 3.14 11.32
N LEU A 75 -9.65 4.47 11.17
CA LEU A 75 -10.20 5.42 12.13
C LEU A 75 -11.72 5.50 11.95
N PRO A 76 -12.49 5.63 13.04
CA PRO A 76 -13.89 6.04 12.95
C PRO A 76 -13.93 7.39 12.21
N VAL A 77 -14.74 7.45 11.15
CA VAL A 77 -15.13 8.70 10.50
C VAL A 77 -16.02 9.51 11.43
#